data_AF-A0A7C6ID18-F1
#
_entry.id   AF-A0A7C6ID18-F1
#
_cell.length_a   1.000
_cell.length_b   1.000
_cell.length_c   1.000
_cell.angle_alpha   90.00
_cell.angle_beta   90.00
_cell.angle_gamma   90.00
#
_symmetry.space_group_name_H-M   'P 1'
#
loop_
_entity.id
_entity.type
_entity.pdbx_description
1 polymer ?
#
loop_
_entity_poly.entity_id
_entity_poly.type
_entity_poly.pdbx_seq_one_letter_code
_entity_poly.pdbx_strand_id
1 'polypeptide(L)'
;MSQSAFDRLGPAFPQRAPWGTATKLRAWQQEALDLYLARSPRDFLAVATPGAGKTTFALRVASELLHARVVRRVIVVAPTEHLKVQWADAAAKVGIQLDPGLGGRKRGRSRQYDGVAVTYAGVAAAMLAYQTMTANFETLVILDEVHHAGDALAWGDAVRDSFQYATRRLMLTGTPFRSDENPIPFVTYVEGSGGEKVSRADYTYGYAEALRDHVVRPVVFMNYGGPMRWRTKSGDEMAANLGELLTKDVSAQAWRTALDPKGEWISAVLRAADQRLGEVRRHVPDAGGLVIATNQTNARAYARVLESITGEKPTVVLS
;
A
#
# COMPACT_ATOMS: atom_id res chain seq x y z
N MET A 1 -44.15 -0.78 -7.47
CA MET A 1 -43.16 -1.46 -6.62
C MET A 1 -41.86 -1.55 -7.39
N SER A 2 -40.90 -0.67 -7.08
CA SER A 2 -39.63 -0.57 -7.80
C SER A 2 -38.66 -1.62 -7.26
N GLN A 3 -38.36 -2.64 -8.07
CA GLN A 3 -37.30 -3.60 -7.80
C GLN A 3 -35.97 -2.83 -7.62
N SER A 4 -35.33 -3.02 -6.46
CA SER A 4 -34.06 -2.37 -6.16
C SER A 4 -32.93 -2.99 -6.98
N ALA A 5 -31.98 -2.18 -7.43
CA ALA A 5 -30.80 -2.62 -8.19
C ALA A 5 -29.89 -3.63 -7.45
N PHE A 6 -30.21 -3.99 -6.19
CA PHE A 6 -29.48 -4.93 -5.36
C PHE A 6 -29.71 -6.41 -5.69
N ASP A 7 -30.83 -6.78 -6.33
CA ASP A 7 -31.17 -8.19 -6.60
C ASP A 7 -30.38 -8.81 -7.78
N ARG A 8 -29.43 -8.07 -8.38
CA ARG A 8 -28.62 -8.53 -9.54
C ARG A 8 -27.17 -8.88 -9.21
N LEU A 9 -26.75 -8.79 -7.96
CA LEU A 9 -25.37 -9.09 -7.57
C LEU A 9 -25.26 -10.54 -7.07
N GLY A 10 -24.97 -11.47 -7.99
CA GLY A 10 -24.59 -12.85 -7.69
C GLY A 10 -23.31 -12.95 -6.85
N PRO A 11 -22.88 -14.17 -6.44
CA PRO A 11 -21.95 -14.38 -5.32
C PRO A 11 -20.52 -13.89 -5.64
N ALA A 12 -20.29 -12.59 -5.45
CA ALA A 12 -19.02 -11.90 -5.66
C ALA A 12 -18.10 -11.95 -4.43
N PHE A 13 -18.06 -13.10 -3.76
CA PHE A 13 -17.10 -13.35 -2.69
C PHE A 13 -16.03 -14.31 -3.21
N PRO A 14 -14.89 -13.80 -3.73
CA PRO A 14 -13.76 -14.68 -3.99
C PRO A 14 -13.39 -15.32 -2.65
N GLN A 15 -13.47 -16.66 -2.59
CA GLN A 15 -12.93 -17.42 -1.47
C GLN A 15 -11.46 -17.01 -1.30
N ARG A 16 -11.02 -16.81 -0.05
CA ARG A 16 -9.61 -16.57 0.27
C ARG A 16 -8.80 -17.67 -0.44
N ALA A 17 -8.02 -17.29 -1.46
CA ALA A 17 -7.11 -18.23 -2.10
C ALA A 17 -6.19 -18.78 -1.00
N PRO A 18 -6.20 -20.09 -0.71
CA PRO A 18 -5.36 -20.65 0.33
C PRO A 18 -3.90 -20.33 0.03
N TRP A 19 -3.26 -19.57 0.91
CA TRP A 19 -1.82 -19.37 0.86
C TRP A 19 -1.14 -20.71 1.13
N GLY A 20 -0.61 -21.35 0.08
CA GLY A 20 0.18 -22.58 0.24
C GLY A 20 0.11 -23.62 -0.88
N THR A 21 -0.74 -23.46 -1.91
CA THR A 21 -0.90 -24.50 -2.96
C THR A 21 -0.62 -24.04 -4.39
N ALA A 22 -0.29 -22.77 -4.63
CA ALA A 22 -0.01 -22.30 -5.97
C ALA A 22 1.46 -22.61 -6.36
N THR A 23 1.70 -23.82 -6.87
CA THR A 23 2.92 -24.15 -7.63
C THR A 23 3.00 -23.37 -8.96
N LYS A 24 1.97 -22.62 -9.33
CA LYS A 24 1.89 -21.79 -10.54
C LYS A 24 1.68 -20.31 -10.20
N LEU A 25 2.43 -19.45 -10.87
CA LEU A 25 2.25 -18.01 -10.84
C LEU A 25 0.88 -17.62 -11.43
N ARG A 26 0.33 -16.49 -10.97
CA ARG A 26 -0.80 -15.83 -11.65
C ARG A 26 -0.34 -15.30 -13.01
N ALA A 27 -1.28 -15.13 -13.95
CA ALA A 27 -0.98 -14.65 -15.30
C ALA A 27 -0.12 -13.38 -15.30
N TRP A 28 -0.53 -12.34 -14.57
CA TRP A 28 0.24 -11.10 -14.48
C TRP A 28 1.66 -11.29 -13.91
N GLN A 29 1.83 -12.20 -12.95
CA GLN A 29 3.13 -12.48 -12.34
C GLN A 29 4.05 -13.19 -13.33
N GLN A 30 3.51 -14.10 -14.14
CA GLN A 30 4.26 -14.77 -15.20
C GLN A 30 4.64 -13.79 -16.31
N GLU A 31 3.71 -12.98 -16.79
CA GLU A 31 3.96 -11.97 -17.83
C GLU A 31 5.02 -10.95 -17.39
N ALA A 32 4.91 -10.44 -16.15
CA ALA A 32 5.88 -9.52 -15.59
C ALA A 32 7.26 -10.17 -15.44
N LEU A 33 7.31 -11.46 -15.07
CA LEU A 33 8.55 -12.22 -14.95
C LEU A 33 9.20 -12.43 -16.32
N ASP A 34 8.44 -12.83 -17.33
CA ASP A 34 8.93 -13.04 -18.70
C ASP A 34 9.48 -11.74 -19.27
N LEU A 35 8.78 -10.62 -19.07
CA LEU A 35 9.25 -9.29 -19.45
C LEU A 35 10.55 -8.91 -18.73
N TYR A 36 10.62 -9.15 -17.41
CA TYR A 36 11.80 -8.85 -16.61
C TYR A 36 13.02 -9.65 -17.09
N LEU A 37 12.88 -10.96 -17.29
CA LEU A 37 13.96 -11.83 -17.73
C LEU A 37 14.43 -11.49 -19.15
N ALA A 38 13.48 -11.24 -20.07
CA ALA A 38 13.79 -10.89 -21.45
C ALA A 38 14.56 -9.56 -21.56
N ARG A 39 14.15 -8.54 -20.79
CA ARG A 39 14.81 -7.22 -20.79
C ARG A 39 16.07 -7.18 -19.92
N SER A 40 16.16 -8.05 -18.91
CA SER A 40 17.23 -8.09 -17.91
C SER A 40 17.64 -6.71 -17.36
N PRO A 41 16.69 -5.83 -16.99
CA PRO A 41 16.99 -4.44 -16.69
C PRO A 41 17.70 -4.30 -15.35
N ARG A 42 18.48 -3.22 -15.18
CA ARG A 42 19.03 -2.86 -13.88
C ARG A 42 17.93 -2.43 -12.91
N ASP A 43 17.01 -1.59 -13.39
CA ASP A 43 15.88 -1.02 -12.65
C ASP A 43 14.58 -1.55 -13.25
N PHE A 44 13.69 -2.09 -12.42
CA PHE A 44 12.37 -2.53 -12.86
C PHE A 44 11.31 -2.11 -11.86
N LEU A 45 10.36 -1.29 -12.31
CA LEU A 45 9.21 -0.88 -11.51
C LEU A 45 7.98 -1.69 -11.90
N ALA A 46 7.50 -2.53 -10.97
CA ALA A 46 6.24 -3.24 -11.09
C ALA A 46 5.16 -2.57 -10.22
N VAL A 47 4.17 -1.98 -10.87
CA VAL A 47 2.97 -1.45 -10.21
C VAL A 47 1.90 -2.52 -10.27
N ALA A 48 1.46 -3.02 -9.12
CA ALA A 48 0.42 -4.05 -9.08
C ALA A 48 -0.50 -3.82 -7.89
N THR A 49 -1.80 -3.80 -8.15
CA THR A 49 -2.86 -3.50 -7.16
C THR A 49 -2.61 -4.16 -5.80
N PRO A 50 -2.88 -3.49 -4.66
CA PRO A 50 -2.69 -4.09 -3.33
C PRO A 50 -3.36 -5.46 -3.22
N GLY A 51 -2.65 -6.44 -2.64
CA GLY A 51 -3.12 -7.83 -2.56
C GLY A 51 -2.95 -8.67 -3.84
N ALA A 52 -2.43 -8.12 -4.93
CA ALA A 52 -2.23 -8.86 -6.18
C ALA A 52 -1.17 -9.99 -6.10
N GLY A 53 -0.37 -10.02 -5.03
CA GLY A 53 0.69 -11.02 -4.81
C GLY A 53 2.07 -10.57 -5.27
N LYS A 54 2.45 -9.30 -5.00
CA LYS A 54 3.75 -8.72 -5.39
C LYS A 54 4.94 -9.49 -4.80
N THR A 55 4.83 -9.94 -3.56
CA THR A 55 5.85 -10.74 -2.87
C THR A 55 6.21 -12.01 -3.63
N THR A 56 5.21 -12.76 -4.11
CA THR A 56 5.45 -14.00 -4.89
C THR A 56 6.20 -13.72 -6.18
N PHE A 57 5.80 -12.67 -6.92
CA PHE A 57 6.49 -12.24 -8.13
C PHE A 57 7.96 -11.88 -7.84
N ALA A 58 8.21 -11.04 -6.84
CA ALA A 58 9.55 -10.59 -6.49
C ALA A 58 10.47 -11.71 -6.01
N LEU A 59 9.95 -12.64 -5.20
CA LEU A 59 10.70 -13.82 -4.77
C LEU A 59 11.00 -14.77 -5.93
N ARG A 60 10.11 -14.84 -6.94
CA ARG A 60 10.41 -15.59 -8.16
C ARG A 60 11.54 -14.94 -8.95
N VAL A 61 11.51 -13.62 -9.14
CA VAL A 61 12.62 -12.87 -9.76
C VAL A 61 13.94 -13.13 -9.00
N ALA A 62 13.91 -13.06 -7.67
CA ALA A 62 15.09 -13.34 -6.84
C ALA A 62 15.63 -14.76 -7.05
N SER A 63 14.75 -15.77 -7.06
CA SER A 63 15.13 -17.16 -7.30
C SER A 63 15.79 -17.36 -8.67
N GLU A 64 15.22 -16.81 -9.74
CA GLU A 64 15.81 -16.89 -11.09
C GLU A 64 17.20 -16.25 -11.16
N LEU A 65 17.36 -15.07 -10.56
CA LEU A 65 18.64 -14.35 -10.57
C LEU A 65 19.72 -15.03 -9.72
N LEU A 66 19.35 -15.63 -8.59
CA LEU A 66 20.26 -16.42 -7.75
C LEU A 66 20.69 -17.71 -8.48
N HIS A 67 19.73 -18.43 -9.09
CA HIS A 67 19.99 -19.65 -9.84
C HIS A 67 20.90 -19.40 -11.05
N ALA A 68 20.64 -18.33 -11.79
CA ALA A 68 21.47 -17.89 -12.91
C ALA A 68 22.79 -17.23 -12.48
N ARG A 69 23.04 -17.08 -11.18
CA ARG A 69 24.22 -16.40 -10.59
C ARG A 69 24.42 -14.96 -11.07
N VAL A 70 23.36 -14.29 -11.48
CA VAL A 70 23.37 -12.86 -11.80
C VAL A 70 23.54 -12.02 -10.52
N VAL A 71 22.99 -12.52 -9.41
CA VAL A 71 23.19 -11.96 -8.08
C VAL A 71 23.61 -13.06 -7.11
N ARG A 72 24.33 -12.68 -6.06
CA ARG A 72 24.74 -13.54 -4.94
C ARG A 72 24.08 -13.16 -3.63
N ARG A 73 23.45 -11.98 -3.55
CA ARG A 73 22.80 -11.45 -2.36
C ARG A 73 21.43 -10.85 -2.68
N VAL A 74 20.51 -10.93 -1.71
CA VAL A 74 19.19 -10.30 -1.78
C VAL A 74 18.97 -9.38 -0.58
N ILE A 75 18.67 -8.11 -0.83
CA ILE A 75 18.23 -7.17 0.20
C ILE A 75 16.77 -6.84 -0.06
N VAL A 76 15.91 -7.09 0.90
CA VAL A 76 14.51 -6.65 0.86
C VAL A 76 14.34 -5.46 1.79
N VAL A 77 13.84 -4.34 1.26
CA VAL A 77 13.48 -3.16 2.03
C VAL A 77 11.96 -3.10 2.13
N ALA A 78 11.44 -3.21 3.34
CA ALA A 78 10.00 -3.17 3.63
C ALA A 78 9.65 -1.92 4.47
N PRO A 79 8.39 -1.47 4.49
CA PRO A 79 8.05 -0.24 5.22
C PRO A 79 7.98 -0.42 6.73
N THR A 80 7.73 -1.63 7.24
CA THR A 80 7.58 -1.88 8.68
C THR A 80 8.34 -3.10 9.18
N GLU A 81 8.62 -3.10 10.49
CA GLU A 81 9.27 -4.23 11.19
C GLU A 81 8.47 -5.54 11.08
N HIS A 82 7.14 -5.46 11.03
CA HIS A 82 6.31 -6.64 10.84
C HIS A 82 6.44 -7.20 9.41
N LEU A 83 6.45 -6.31 8.41
CA LEU A 83 6.53 -6.71 7.00
C LEU A 83 7.89 -7.32 6.65
N LYS A 84 9.01 -6.85 7.20
CA LYS A 84 10.32 -7.50 6.95
C LYS A 84 10.34 -8.96 7.43
N VAL A 85 9.66 -9.27 8.53
CA VAL A 85 9.55 -10.65 9.05
C VAL A 85 8.68 -11.49 8.12
N GLN A 86 7.53 -10.96 7.69
CA GLN A 86 6.69 -11.65 6.70
C GLN A 86 7.43 -11.92 5.38
N TRP A 87 8.27 -10.98 4.93
CA TRP A 87 9.13 -11.16 3.76
C TRP A 87 10.15 -12.28 3.97
N ALA A 88 10.82 -12.33 5.12
CA ALA A 88 11.76 -13.41 5.45
C ALA A 88 11.05 -14.77 5.51
N ASP A 89 9.88 -14.86 6.13
CA ASP A 89 9.07 -16.09 6.19
C ASP A 89 8.60 -16.54 4.80
N ALA A 90 8.20 -15.59 3.94
CA ALA A 90 7.81 -15.89 2.56
C ALA A 90 9.01 -16.35 1.72
N ALA A 91 10.17 -15.73 1.88
CA ALA A 91 11.41 -16.11 1.21
C ALA A 91 11.86 -17.52 1.60
N ALA A 92 11.78 -17.86 2.89
CA ALA A 92 12.16 -19.18 3.40
C ALA A 92 11.35 -20.31 2.76
N LYS A 93 10.05 -20.08 2.48
CA LYS A 93 9.17 -21.04 1.79
C LYS A 93 9.61 -21.37 0.36
N VAL A 94 10.37 -20.48 -0.28
CA VAL A 94 10.92 -20.70 -1.63
C VAL A 94 12.43 -20.97 -1.60
N GLY A 95 12.98 -21.28 -0.43
CA GLY A 95 14.39 -21.65 -0.26
C GLY A 95 15.37 -20.47 -0.17
N ILE A 96 14.89 -19.23 -0.07
CA ILE A 96 15.74 -18.04 0.10
C ILE A 96 15.77 -17.66 1.57
N GLN A 97 16.94 -17.71 2.19
CA GLN A 97 17.11 -17.40 3.60
C GLN A 97 17.45 -15.91 3.77
N LEU A 98 16.52 -15.13 4.33
CA LEU A 98 16.74 -13.72 4.66
C LEU A 98 16.81 -13.53 6.17
N ASP A 99 17.80 -12.78 6.66
CA ASP A 99 17.87 -12.36 8.06
C ASP A 99 17.01 -11.11 8.30
N PRO A 100 15.95 -11.16 9.12
CA PRO A 100 15.11 -9.99 9.44
C PRO A 100 15.72 -9.10 10.55
N GLY A 101 16.92 -9.40 11.06
CA GLY A 101 17.62 -8.55 12.04
C GLY A 101 17.00 -8.54 13.44
N LEU A 102 16.20 -9.56 13.80
CA LEU A 102 15.56 -9.69 15.11
C LEU A 102 16.55 -10.13 16.23
N GLY A 103 17.77 -10.52 15.87
CA GLY A 103 18.79 -11.00 16.79
C GLY A 103 19.81 -9.93 17.16
N GLY A 104 19.75 -9.42 18.39
CA GLY A 104 20.77 -8.52 18.93
C GLY A 104 22.19 -9.11 18.82
N ARG A 105 23.10 -8.33 18.22
CA ARG A 105 24.58 -8.41 18.31
C ARG A 105 25.27 -9.79 18.32
N LYS A 106 24.67 -10.88 17.85
CA LYS A 106 25.42 -12.11 17.54
C LYS A 106 26.03 -11.97 16.14
N ARG A 107 27.12 -11.18 16.08
CA ARG A 107 28.09 -11.17 14.98
C ARG A 107 28.73 -12.55 14.88
N GLY A 108 28.05 -13.50 14.23
CA GLY A 108 28.57 -14.86 14.13
C GLY A 108 27.53 -15.88 13.71
N ARG A 109 26.95 -15.75 12.51
CA ARG A 109 26.39 -16.88 11.73
C ARG A 109 26.08 -16.56 10.25
N SER A 110 26.78 -15.58 9.65
CA SER A 110 26.42 -14.98 8.35
C SER A 110 26.77 -15.80 7.09
N ARG A 111 27.00 -17.13 7.20
CA ARG A 111 27.24 -17.99 6.03
C ARG A 111 26.01 -18.76 5.56
N GLN A 112 24.88 -18.68 6.27
CA GLN A 112 23.65 -19.43 5.94
C GLN A 112 22.53 -18.59 5.32
N TYR A 113 22.67 -17.26 5.29
CA TYR A 113 21.67 -16.38 4.69
C TYR A 113 22.07 -15.94 3.28
N ASP A 114 21.10 -15.92 2.38
CA ASP A 114 21.20 -15.35 1.04
C ASP A 114 21.16 -13.82 1.08
N GLY A 115 20.56 -13.25 2.14
CA GLY A 115 20.67 -11.82 2.43
C GLY A 115 19.83 -11.37 3.61
N VAL A 116 19.23 -10.18 3.53
CA VAL A 116 18.58 -9.52 4.68
C VAL A 116 17.25 -8.88 4.31
N ALA A 117 16.36 -8.78 5.29
CA ALA A 117 15.15 -7.98 5.23
C ALA A 117 15.25 -6.82 6.24
N VAL A 118 15.13 -5.58 5.76
CA VAL A 118 15.35 -4.35 6.53
C VAL A 118 14.22 -3.36 6.30
N THR A 119 14.05 -2.39 7.19
CA THR A 119 13.13 -1.26 6.97
C THR A 119 13.79 -0.08 6.25
N TYR A 120 13.01 0.81 5.63
CA TYR A 120 13.54 2.08 5.10
C TYR A 120 14.30 2.88 6.16
N ALA A 121 13.77 2.98 7.39
CA ALA A 121 14.45 3.58 8.51
C ALA A 121 15.76 2.85 8.89
N GLY A 122 15.77 1.51 8.83
CA GLY A 122 16.96 0.70 9.05
C GLY A 122 18.05 0.91 7.98
N VAL A 123 17.66 1.15 6.72
CA VAL A 123 18.59 1.55 5.65
C VAL A 123 19.21 2.90 5.97
N ALA A 124 18.40 3.91 6.31
CA ALA A 124 18.88 5.23 6.69
C ALA A 124 19.84 5.19 7.89
N ALA A 125 19.56 4.35 8.89
CA ALA A 125 20.39 4.18 10.07
C ALA A 125 21.75 3.49 9.79
N ALA A 126 21.88 2.74 8.69
CA ALA A 126 23.07 1.95 8.36
C ALA A 126 23.52 2.13 6.89
N MET A 127 23.35 3.32 6.35
CA MET A 127 23.49 3.62 4.92
C MET A 127 24.83 3.14 4.32
N LEU A 128 25.96 3.47 4.97
CA LEU A 128 27.30 3.09 4.52
C LEU A 128 27.54 1.58 4.51
N ALA A 129 26.90 0.84 5.43
CA ALA A 129 27.03 -0.62 5.48
C ALA A 129 26.36 -1.26 4.26
N TYR A 130 25.18 -0.77 3.87
CA TYR A 130 24.48 -1.25 2.69
C TYR A 130 25.14 -0.82 1.39
N GLN A 131 25.68 0.41 1.32
CA GLN A 131 26.48 0.86 0.18
C GLN A 131 27.72 -0.04 -0.02
N THR A 132 28.45 -0.33 1.06
CA THR A 132 29.61 -1.22 1.03
C THR A 132 29.22 -2.63 0.60
N MET A 133 28.07 -3.13 1.07
CA MET A 133 27.58 -4.46 0.69
C MET A 133 27.24 -4.52 -0.81
N THR A 134 26.50 -3.53 -1.33
CA THR A 134 26.12 -3.51 -2.75
C THR A 134 27.27 -3.21 -3.69
N ALA A 135 28.31 -2.51 -3.22
CA ALA A 135 29.55 -2.31 -3.99
C ALA A 135 30.41 -3.58 -4.09
N ASN A 136 30.42 -4.43 -3.05
CA ASN A 136 31.30 -5.60 -2.97
C ASN A 136 30.67 -6.91 -3.46
N PHE A 137 29.34 -6.98 -3.55
CA PHE A 137 28.61 -8.19 -3.94
C PHE A 137 27.53 -7.87 -4.96
N GLU A 138 27.38 -8.75 -5.96
CA GLU A 138 26.29 -8.69 -6.92
C GLU A 138 24.97 -8.88 -6.18
N THR A 139 24.22 -7.79 -6.04
CA THR A 139 23.08 -7.74 -5.11
C THR A 139 21.81 -7.36 -5.86
N LEU A 140 20.74 -8.12 -5.62
CA LEU A 140 19.37 -7.72 -5.91
C LEU A 140 18.83 -6.94 -4.71
N VAL A 141 18.35 -5.73 -4.95
CA VAL A 141 17.60 -4.95 -3.96
C VAL A 141 16.13 -4.94 -4.35
N ILE A 142 15.26 -5.42 -3.48
CA ILE A 142 13.81 -5.36 -3.61
C ILE A 142 13.30 -4.24 -2.72
N LEU A 143 12.66 -3.23 -3.31
CA LEU A 143 12.07 -2.08 -2.62
C LEU A 143 10.54 -2.28 -2.61
N ASP A 144 10.00 -2.73 -1.48
CA ASP A 144 8.56 -2.96 -1.31
C ASP A 144 7.84 -1.70 -0.86
N GLU A 145 6.70 -1.41 -1.50
CA GLU A 145 5.98 -0.13 -1.36
C GLU A 145 6.92 1.07 -1.47
N VAL A 146 7.66 1.12 -2.57
CA VAL A 146 8.77 2.07 -2.78
C VAL A 146 8.38 3.55 -2.72
N HIS A 147 7.08 3.88 -2.69
CA HIS A 147 6.60 5.22 -2.38
C HIS A 147 7.03 5.70 -0.99
N HIS A 148 7.28 4.80 -0.05
CA HIS A 148 7.84 5.17 1.25
C HIS A 148 9.21 5.86 1.15
N ALA A 149 10.00 5.61 0.11
CA ALA A 149 11.24 6.36 -0.11
C ALA A 149 10.99 7.84 -0.47
N GLY A 150 9.77 8.20 -0.87
CA GLY A 150 9.34 9.57 -1.11
C GLY A 150 8.72 10.26 0.11
N ASP A 151 8.33 9.52 1.15
CA ASP A 151 7.66 10.07 2.35
C ASP A 151 8.54 11.04 3.13
N ALA A 152 9.86 10.79 3.15
CA ALA A 152 10.85 11.62 3.80
C ALA A 152 12.11 11.72 2.95
N LEU A 153 12.60 12.95 2.75
CA LEU A 153 13.78 13.24 1.94
C LEU A 153 14.99 12.37 2.35
N ALA A 154 15.20 12.24 3.66
CA ALA A 154 16.28 11.45 4.24
C ALA A 154 16.20 9.94 3.89
N TRP A 155 15.01 9.38 3.71
CA TRP A 155 14.85 7.98 3.30
C TRP A 155 15.15 7.81 1.81
N GLY A 156 14.71 8.76 0.98
CA GLY A 156 15.05 8.78 -0.44
C GLY A 156 16.55 8.86 -0.69
N ASP A 157 17.24 9.77 -0.01
CA ASP A 157 18.70 9.91 -0.12
C ASP A 157 19.43 8.67 0.38
N ALA A 158 19.03 8.12 1.54
CA ALA A 158 19.62 6.89 2.04
C ALA A 158 19.45 5.71 1.08
N VAL A 159 18.25 5.51 0.51
CA VAL A 159 17.99 4.46 -0.48
C VAL A 159 18.85 4.65 -1.72
N ARG A 160 18.95 5.88 -2.21
CA ARG A 160 19.80 6.21 -3.36
C ARG A 160 21.26 5.84 -3.09
N ASP A 161 21.80 6.32 -1.98
CA ASP A 161 23.22 6.18 -1.65
C ASP A 161 23.59 4.74 -1.29
N SER A 162 22.74 4.05 -0.53
CA SER A 162 22.93 2.65 -0.15
C SER A 162 22.89 1.68 -1.32
N PHE A 163 22.09 1.97 -2.36
CA PHE A 163 21.79 0.98 -3.40
C PHE A 163 22.17 1.45 -4.81
N GLN A 164 22.90 2.56 -4.96
CA GLN A 164 23.40 3.02 -6.26
C GLN A 164 24.29 2.00 -6.98
N TYR A 165 24.95 1.08 -6.25
CA TYR A 165 25.83 0.05 -6.80
C TYR A 165 25.16 -1.31 -6.99
N ALA A 166 23.88 -1.46 -6.62
CA ALA A 166 23.16 -2.71 -6.78
C ALA A 166 23.15 -3.18 -8.25
N THR A 167 23.32 -4.49 -8.45
CA THR A 167 23.33 -5.15 -9.76
C THR A 167 21.94 -5.14 -10.38
N ARG A 168 20.91 -5.35 -9.55
CA ARG A 168 19.50 -5.32 -9.92
C ARG A 168 18.69 -4.63 -8.82
N ARG A 169 17.70 -3.82 -9.21
CA ARG A 169 16.76 -3.15 -8.30
C ARG A 169 15.34 -3.38 -8.79
N LEU A 170 14.56 -4.08 -7.97
CA LEU A 170 13.16 -4.37 -8.22
C LEU A 170 12.31 -3.51 -7.29
N MET A 171 11.51 -2.63 -7.86
CA MET A 171 10.64 -1.72 -7.13
C MET A 171 9.19 -2.19 -7.26
N LEU A 172 8.50 -2.28 -6.13
CA LEU A 172 7.12 -2.74 -6.05
C LEU A 172 6.26 -1.64 -5.44
N THR A 173 5.08 -1.39 -5.99
CA THR A 173 4.10 -0.50 -5.37
C THR A 173 2.67 -0.94 -5.68
N GLY A 174 1.79 -0.83 -4.70
CA GLY A 174 0.35 -1.00 -4.86
C GLY A 174 -0.35 0.23 -5.44
N THR A 175 0.19 1.40 -5.14
CA THR A 175 -0.37 2.68 -5.54
C THR A 175 0.49 3.25 -6.67
N PRO A 176 -0.10 3.55 -7.85
CA PRO A 176 0.63 4.32 -8.85
C PRO A 176 0.97 5.69 -8.25
N PHE A 177 2.20 6.15 -8.47
CA PHE A 177 2.70 7.36 -7.83
C PHE A 177 1.89 8.58 -8.28
N ARG A 178 1.60 9.46 -7.32
CA ARG A 178 1.08 10.79 -7.61
C ARG A 178 2.27 11.71 -7.94
N SER A 179 1.94 12.78 -8.65
CA SER A 179 2.85 13.87 -8.99
C SER A 179 3.30 14.60 -7.72
N ASP A 180 4.23 14.02 -6.98
CA ASP A 180 4.76 14.58 -5.73
C ASP A 180 6.12 15.26 -6.00
N GLU A 181 6.47 16.27 -5.18
CA GLU A 181 7.63 17.14 -5.38
C GLU A 181 8.99 16.42 -5.21
N ASN A 182 9.01 15.24 -4.59
CA ASN A 182 10.24 14.47 -4.33
C ASN A 182 10.31 13.22 -5.21
N PRO A 183 11.23 13.17 -6.20
CA PRO A 183 11.37 12.01 -7.06
C PRO A 183 11.92 10.80 -6.29
N ILE A 184 11.25 9.68 -6.46
CA ILE A 184 11.63 8.43 -5.81
C ILE A 184 12.89 7.87 -6.47
N PRO A 185 13.91 7.44 -5.69
CA PRO A 185 15.12 6.85 -6.24
C PRO A 185 14.82 5.71 -7.21
N PHE A 186 15.53 5.70 -8.34
CA PHE A 186 15.51 4.65 -9.37
C PHE A 186 14.20 4.54 -10.19
N VAL A 187 13.17 5.30 -9.84
CA VAL A 187 11.94 5.41 -10.65
C VAL A 187 12.17 6.37 -11.83
N THR A 188 11.76 5.95 -13.03
CA THR A 188 11.78 6.82 -14.20
C THR A 188 10.54 7.70 -14.22
N TYR A 189 10.70 8.98 -14.55
CA TYR A 189 9.59 9.91 -14.74
C TYR A 189 9.56 10.40 -16.20
N VAL A 190 8.36 10.57 -16.74
CA VAL A 190 8.09 11.15 -18.06
C VAL A 190 7.19 12.38 -17.91
N GLU A 191 7.23 13.29 -18.87
CA GLU A 191 6.33 14.45 -18.88
C GLU A 191 4.90 14.01 -19.25
N GLY A 192 3.95 14.39 -18.41
CA GLY A 192 2.52 14.23 -18.63
C GLY A 192 1.95 15.34 -19.50
N SER A 193 0.68 15.18 -19.89
CA SER A 193 -0.01 16.09 -20.80
C SER A 193 -0.17 17.52 -20.26
N GLY A 194 -0.08 17.73 -18.94
CA GLY A 194 -0.17 19.04 -18.29
C GLY A 194 1.18 19.60 -17.82
N GLY A 195 2.30 18.99 -18.21
CA GLY A 195 3.65 19.39 -17.76
C GLY A 195 4.08 18.80 -16.41
N GLU A 196 3.21 18.03 -15.75
CA GLU A 196 3.57 17.27 -14.55
C GLU A 196 4.50 16.09 -14.87
N LYS A 197 5.39 15.75 -13.94
CA LYS A 197 6.19 14.53 -14.04
C LYS A 197 5.38 13.33 -13.54
N VAL A 198 5.19 12.33 -14.39
CA VAL A 198 4.47 11.08 -14.07
C VAL A 198 5.46 9.93 -14.04
N SER A 199 5.38 9.09 -13.01
CA SER A 199 6.19 7.87 -12.93
C SER A 199 5.85 6.91 -14.06
N ARG A 200 6.87 6.35 -14.71
CA ARG A 200 6.72 5.31 -15.73
C ARG A 200 7.10 3.95 -15.15
N ALA A 201 6.11 3.06 -15.04
CA ALA A 201 6.32 1.67 -14.67
C ALA A 201 6.81 0.84 -15.87
N ASP A 202 7.60 -0.20 -15.59
CA ASP A 202 7.97 -1.20 -16.58
C ASP A 202 6.84 -2.23 -16.80
N TYR A 203 6.06 -2.49 -15.76
CA TYR A 203 4.88 -3.35 -15.82
C TYR A 203 3.78 -2.80 -14.90
N THR A 204 2.54 -2.78 -15.39
CA THR A 204 1.37 -2.32 -14.63
C THR A 204 0.28 -3.38 -14.64
N TYR A 205 -0.11 -3.84 -13.45
CA TYR A 205 -1.29 -4.64 -13.21
C TYR A 205 -2.29 -3.83 -12.38
N GLY A 206 -3.13 -3.10 -13.10
CA GLY A 206 -4.06 -2.13 -12.54
C GLY A 206 -5.28 -2.76 -11.88
N TYR A 207 -6.10 -1.90 -11.29
CA TYR A 207 -7.32 -2.31 -10.61
C TYR A 207 -8.35 -2.93 -11.56
N ALA A 208 -8.44 -2.41 -12.80
CA ALA A 208 -9.37 -2.91 -13.80
C ALA A 208 -9.04 -4.35 -14.22
N GLU A 209 -7.77 -4.64 -14.47
CA GLU A 209 -7.28 -6.00 -14.74
C GLU A 209 -7.49 -6.89 -13.52
N ALA A 210 -7.13 -6.42 -12.33
CA ALA A 210 -7.30 -7.17 -11.09
C ALA A 210 -8.77 -7.53 -10.78
N LEU A 211 -9.72 -6.67 -11.16
CA LEU A 211 -11.14 -6.96 -11.07
C LEU A 211 -11.58 -8.00 -12.11
N ARG A 212 -11.14 -7.85 -13.35
CA ARG A 212 -11.44 -8.79 -14.44
C ARG A 212 -10.97 -10.20 -14.10
N ASP A 213 -9.80 -10.30 -13.48
CA ASP A 213 -9.16 -11.57 -13.10
C ASP A 213 -9.63 -12.07 -11.73
N HIS A 214 -10.61 -11.41 -11.11
CA HIS A 214 -11.15 -11.74 -9.77
C HIS A 214 -10.08 -11.83 -8.66
N VAL A 215 -8.97 -11.12 -8.81
CA VAL A 215 -7.87 -11.06 -7.83
C VAL A 215 -8.21 -10.14 -6.67
N VAL A 216 -8.98 -9.08 -6.93
CA VAL A 216 -9.44 -8.13 -5.92
C VAL A 216 -10.96 -8.04 -5.90
N ARG A 217 -11.48 -7.43 -4.84
CA ARG A 217 -12.92 -7.21 -4.68
C ARG A 217 -13.34 -5.88 -5.30
N PRO A 218 -14.55 -5.79 -5.89
CA PRO A 218 -15.12 -4.53 -6.31
C PRO A 218 -15.27 -3.59 -5.11
N VAL A 219 -14.82 -2.35 -5.27
CA VAL A 219 -14.98 -1.26 -4.31
C VAL A 219 -16.12 -0.40 -4.81
N VAL A 220 -17.14 -0.24 -3.98
CA VAL A 220 -18.30 0.59 -4.27
C VAL A 220 -18.15 1.89 -3.49
N PHE A 221 -17.99 3.01 -4.21
CA PHE A 221 -18.05 4.33 -3.61
C PHE A 221 -19.50 4.78 -3.56
N MET A 222 -20.06 4.82 -2.36
CA MET A 222 -21.38 5.41 -2.15
C MET A 222 -21.18 6.90 -1.91
N ASN A 223 -21.79 7.74 -2.75
CA ASN A 223 -21.78 9.17 -2.54
C ASN A 223 -22.73 9.53 -1.40
N TYR A 224 -22.19 9.84 -0.22
CA TYR A 224 -22.94 10.45 0.87
C TYR A 224 -23.03 11.96 0.64
N GLY A 225 -23.77 12.34 -0.40
CA GLY A 225 -24.13 13.74 -0.65
C GLY A 225 -25.34 14.14 0.18
N GLY A 226 -25.41 15.41 0.56
CA GLY A 226 -26.55 15.96 1.31
C GLY A 226 -26.43 17.46 1.55
N PRO A 227 -27.57 18.16 1.70
CA PRO A 227 -27.59 19.58 1.98
C PRO A 227 -27.02 19.82 3.38
N MET A 228 -26.02 20.68 3.48
CA MET A 228 -25.41 21.08 4.73
C MET A 228 -25.49 22.59 4.90
N ARG A 229 -25.78 23.04 6.12
CA ARG A 229 -25.71 24.43 6.52
C ARG A 229 -24.64 24.61 7.57
N TRP A 230 -23.84 25.66 7.44
CA TRP A 230 -22.84 26.04 8.45
C TRP A 230 -22.77 27.55 8.59
N ARG A 231 -22.23 28.02 9.71
CA ARG A 231 -21.99 29.44 9.96
C ARG A 231 -20.50 29.74 9.85
N THR A 232 -20.13 30.76 9.08
CA THR A 232 -18.74 31.22 8.93
C THR A 232 -18.27 31.97 10.18
N LYS A 233 -16.96 32.24 10.29
CA LYS A 233 -16.41 33.06 11.38
C LYS A 233 -16.91 34.51 11.35
N SER A 234 -17.35 35.01 10.19
CA SER A 234 -18.00 36.32 10.04
C SER A 234 -19.48 36.32 10.44
N GLY A 235 -20.05 35.16 10.78
CA GLY A 235 -21.45 35.02 11.19
C GLY A 235 -22.42 34.69 10.05
N ASP A 236 -21.93 34.59 8.81
CA ASP A 236 -22.77 34.29 7.64
C ASP A 236 -23.22 32.83 7.64
N GLU A 237 -24.51 32.59 7.38
CA GLU A 237 -25.04 31.24 7.17
C GLU A 237 -24.83 30.83 5.70
N MET A 238 -24.03 29.79 5.50
CA MET A 238 -23.77 29.19 4.21
C MET A 238 -24.53 27.86 4.10
N ALA A 239 -25.05 27.58 2.91
CA ALA A 239 -25.63 26.30 2.57
C ALA A 239 -24.95 25.75 1.31
N ALA A 240 -24.56 24.48 1.33
CA ALA A 240 -24.06 23.80 0.15
C ALA A 240 -24.39 22.31 0.20
N ASN A 241 -24.40 21.67 -0.96
CA ASN A 241 -24.59 20.23 -1.08
C ASN A 241 -23.21 19.56 -1.11
N LEU A 242 -22.95 18.65 -0.17
CA LEU A 242 -21.72 17.86 -0.23
C LEU A 242 -21.72 17.02 -1.52
N GLY A 243 -20.69 17.19 -2.35
CA GLY A 243 -20.52 16.46 -3.62
C GLY A 243 -20.71 17.31 -4.88
N GLU A 244 -21.15 18.57 -4.77
CA GLU A 244 -21.16 19.52 -5.89
C GLU A 244 -19.80 20.22 -6.05
N LEU A 245 -19.49 20.69 -7.28
CA LEU A 245 -18.27 21.44 -7.60
C LEU A 245 -18.31 22.83 -6.91
N LEU A 246 -17.73 22.91 -5.71
CA LEU A 246 -17.52 24.15 -4.97
C LEU A 246 -16.07 24.64 -5.16
N THR A 247 -15.81 25.92 -4.85
CA THR A 247 -14.42 26.41 -4.78
C THR A 247 -13.66 25.64 -3.70
N LYS A 248 -12.33 25.50 -3.84
CA LYS A 248 -11.50 24.72 -2.91
C LYS A 248 -11.67 25.17 -1.46
N ASP A 249 -11.78 26.48 -1.21
CA ASP A 249 -11.91 27.04 0.14
C ASP A 249 -13.27 26.77 0.77
N VAL A 250 -14.36 26.92 -0.01
CA VAL A 250 -15.73 26.62 0.44
C VAL A 250 -15.88 25.12 0.67
N SER A 251 -15.29 24.28 -0.18
CA SER A 251 -15.25 22.83 0.00
C SER A 251 -14.54 22.45 1.30
N ALA A 252 -13.35 23.01 1.55
CA ALA A 252 -12.56 22.70 2.74
C ALA A 252 -13.27 23.14 4.03
N GLN A 253 -13.94 24.30 4.02
CA GLN A 253 -14.75 24.75 5.16
C GLN A 253 -15.97 23.85 5.37
N ALA A 254 -16.71 23.53 4.31
CA ALA A 254 -17.84 22.62 4.36
C ALA A 254 -17.42 21.26 4.95
N TRP A 255 -16.34 20.65 4.44
CA TRP A 255 -15.83 19.40 4.96
C TRP A 255 -15.39 19.47 6.42
N ARG A 256 -14.77 20.58 6.88
CA ARG A 256 -14.43 20.74 8.30
C ARG A 256 -15.66 20.73 9.19
N THR A 257 -16.75 21.39 8.78
CA THR A 257 -18.00 21.41 9.56
C THR A 257 -18.72 20.07 9.49
N ALA A 258 -18.79 19.43 8.32
CA ALA A 258 -19.38 18.10 8.17
C ALA A 258 -18.69 17.07 9.07
N LEU A 259 -17.36 17.14 9.12
CA LEU A 259 -16.50 16.23 9.88
C LEU A 259 -16.31 16.65 11.35
N ASP A 260 -17.07 17.62 11.86
CA ASP A 260 -17.01 17.97 13.28
C ASP A 260 -17.64 16.83 14.12
N PRO A 261 -16.90 16.20 15.05
CA PRO A 261 -17.43 15.18 15.95
C PRO A 261 -18.62 15.64 16.82
N LYS A 262 -18.77 16.95 17.01
CA LYS A 262 -19.89 17.55 17.75
C LYS A 262 -21.12 17.79 16.88
N GLY A 263 -20.98 17.71 15.56
CA GLY A 263 -22.07 17.85 14.61
C GLY A 263 -22.92 16.58 14.50
N GLU A 264 -24.17 16.74 14.05
CA GLU A 264 -25.10 15.62 13.87
C GLU A 264 -24.73 14.73 12.67
N TRP A 265 -24.09 15.32 11.65
CA TRP A 265 -23.81 14.64 10.39
C TRP A 265 -22.91 13.42 10.55
N ILE A 266 -21.76 13.56 11.22
CA ILE A 266 -20.83 12.44 11.38
C ILE A 266 -21.42 11.31 12.22
N SER A 267 -22.21 11.64 13.25
CA SER A 267 -22.94 10.65 14.04
C SER A 267 -23.94 9.88 13.19
N ALA A 268 -24.68 10.58 12.31
CA ALA A 268 -25.59 9.95 11.36
C ALA A 268 -24.85 9.05 10.35
N VAL A 269 -23.72 9.50 9.81
CA VAL A 269 -22.88 8.72 8.88
C VAL A 269 -22.34 7.46 9.55
N LEU A 270 -21.82 7.57 10.78
CA LEU A 270 -21.30 6.42 11.52
C LEU A 270 -22.41 5.42 11.87
N ARG A 271 -23.61 5.90 12.21
CA ARG A 271 -24.78 5.03 12.45
C ARG A 271 -25.22 4.29 11.19
N ALA A 272 -25.28 4.99 10.05
CA ALA A 272 -25.60 4.37 8.78
C ALA A 272 -24.54 3.33 8.37
N ALA A 273 -23.26 3.63 8.59
CA ALA A 273 -22.15 2.71 8.34
C ALA A 273 -22.24 1.45 9.22
N ASP A 274 -22.57 1.58 10.51
CA ASP A 274 -22.76 0.45 11.43
C ASP A 274 -23.94 -0.44 11.01
N GLN A 275 -25.11 0.15 10.73
CA GLN A 275 -26.26 -0.60 10.23
C GLN A 275 -25.92 -1.38 8.96
N ARG A 276 -25.21 -0.74 8.03
CA ARG A 276 -24.77 -1.38 6.78
C ARG A 276 -23.77 -2.49 7.04
N LEU A 277 -22.82 -2.30 7.95
CA LEU A 277 -21.88 -3.36 8.36
C LEU A 277 -22.63 -4.56 8.94
N GLY A 278 -23.68 -4.32 9.73
CA GLY A 278 -24.57 -5.37 10.24
C GLY A 278 -25.25 -6.19 9.12
N GLU A 279 -25.70 -5.54 8.05
CA GLU A 279 -26.25 -6.23 6.88
C GLU A 279 -25.19 -7.07 6.13
N VAL A 280 -23.98 -6.52 5.96
CA VAL A 280 -22.86 -7.25 5.35
C VAL A 280 -22.48 -8.47 6.18
N ARG A 281 -22.48 -8.35 7.51
CA ARG A 281 -22.17 -9.45 8.45
C ARG A 281 -23.12 -10.64 8.35
N ARG A 282 -24.34 -10.46 7.84
CA ARG A 282 -25.27 -11.58 7.57
C ARG A 282 -24.73 -12.55 6.52
N HIS A 283 -23.91 -12.07 5.59
CA HIS A 283 -23.30 -12.87 4.52
C HIS A 283 -21.80 -13.11 4.73
N VAL A 284 -21.13 -12.20 5.45
CA VAL A 284 -19.69 -12.28 5.79
C VAL A 284 -19.51 -12.04 7.29
N PRO A 285 -19.63 -13.07 8.14
CA PRO A 285 -19.67 -12.90 9.58
C PRO A 285 -18.47 -12.15 10.17
N ASP A 286 -17.28 -12.25 9.56
CA ASP A 286 -16.04 -11.60 10.00
C ASP A 286 -15.80 -10.20 9.37
N ALA A 287 -16.81 -9.61 8.72
CA ALA A 287 -16.68 -8.27 8.15
C ALA A 287 -16.40 -7.22 9.25
N GLY A 288 -15.41 -6.35 9.00
CA GLY A 288 -15.01 -5.25 9.89
C GLY A 288 -15.24 -3.87 9.27
N GLY A 289 -15.33 -2.85 10.12
CA GLY A 289 -15.38 -1.44 9.73
C GLY A 289 -14.05 -0.74 9.98
N LEU A 290 -13.67 0.19 9.11
CA LEU A 290 -12.52 1.08 9.28
C LEU A 290 -12.99 2.53 9.08
N VAL A 291 -12.69 3.39 10.03
CA VAL A 291 -12.95 4.83 9.95
C VAL A 291 -11.62 5.57 9.94
N ILE A 292 -11.39 6.35 8.89
CA ILE A 292 -10.18 7.16 8.73
C ILE A 292 -10.52 8.60 9.13
N ALA A 293 -9.80 9.14 10.11
CA ALA A 293 -9.97 10.50 10.59
C ALA A 293 -8.83 11.40 10.08
N THR A 294 -9.11 12.69 9.95
CA THR A 294 -8.15 13.68 9.45
C THR A 294 -7.02 14.00 10.41
N ASN A 295 -7.18 13.72 11.71
CA ASN A 295 -6.15 13.91 12.74
C ASN A 295 -6.47 13.07 13.99
N GLN A 296 -5.52 13.01 14.92
CA GLN A 296 -5.64 12.22 16.15
C GLN A 296 -6.78 12.68 17.07
N THR A 297 -7.07 13.99 17.12
CA THR A 297 -8.18 14.54 17.92
C THR A 297 -9.52 14.02 17.41
N ASN A 298 -9.74 14.09 16.10
CA ASN A 298 -10.94 13.57 15.44
C ASN A 298 -11.02 12.05 15.56
N ALA A 299 -9.91 11.32 15.42
CA ALA A 299 -9.89 9.86 15.60
C ALA A 299 -10.41 9.44 16.98
N ARG A 300 -9.91 10.08 18.04
CA ARG A 300 -10.38 9.82 19.42
C ARG A 300 -11.82 10.25 19.63
N ALA A 301 -12.27 11.33 18.98
CA ALA A 301 -13.65 11.79 19.08
C ALA A 301 -14.63 10.84 18.37
N TYR A 302 -14.32 10.42 17.14
CA TYR A 302 -15.10 9.43 16.39
C TYR A 302 -15.17 8.08 17.10
N ALA A 303 -14.09 7.66 17.75
CA ALA A 303 -14.08 6.44 18.55
C ALA A 303 -15.13 6.45 19.67
N ARG A 304 -15.30 7.59 20.36
CA ARG A 304 -16.34 7.76 21.39
C ARG A 304 -17.75 7.74 20.81
N VAL A 305 -17.94 8.35 19.63
CA VAL A 305 -19.23 8.32 18.91
C VAL A 305 -19.55 6.90 18.44
N LEU A 306 -18.58 6.16 17.93
CA LEU A 306 -18.75 4.76 17.55
C LEU A 306 -19.07 3.87 18.75
N GLU A 307 -18.40 4.06 19.89
CA GLU A 307 -18.69 3.32 21.13
C GLU A 307 -20.13 3.57 21.59
N SER A 308 -20.63 4.81 21.49
CA SER A 308 -22.02 5.12 21.85
C SER A 308 -23.05 4.57 20.85
N ILE A 309 -22.67 4.39 19.58
CA ILE A 309 -23.55 3.82 18.54
C ILE A 309 -23.59 2.29 18.63
N THR A 310 -22.42 1.66 18.75
CA THR A 310 -22.23 0.21 18.60
C THR A 310 -22.26 -0.53 19.94
N GLY A 311 -22.01 0.16 21.05
CA GLY A 311 -21.80 -0.44 22.37
C GLY A 311 -20.42 -1.11 22.55
N GLU A 312 -19.59 -1.14 21.50
CA GLU A 312 -18.26 -1.74 21.53
C GLU A 312 -17.19 -0.65 21.38
N LYS A 313 -16.15 -0.72 22.21
CA LYS A 313 -15.04 0.22 22.13
C LYS A 313 -14.16 -0.10 20.92
N PRO A 314 -14.07 0.79 19.91
CA PRO A 314 -13.24 0.53 18.75
C PRO A 314 -11.75 0.61 19.11
N THR A 315 -10.92 -0.19 18.42
CA THR A 315 -9.47 -0.02 18.48
C THR A 315 -9.08 1.27 17.78
N VAL A 316 -8.32 2.13 18.46
CA VAL A 316 -7.82 3.40 17.92
C VAL A 316 -6.33 3.27 17.67
N VAL A 317 -5.93 3.38 16.41
CA VAL A 317 -4.53 3.44 15.98
C VAL A 317 -4.20 4.88 15.62
N LEU A 318 -3.13 5.41 16.20
CA LEU A 318 -2.67 6.78 15.97
C LEU A 318 -1.24 6.73 15.44
N SER A 319 -0.98 7.47 14.36
CA SER A 319 0.35 7.73 13.81
C SER A 319 0.76 9.17 14.09
#